data_AF-A0A6L4Y8G1-F1
#
_entry.id   AF-A0A6L4Y8G1-F1
#
_cell.length_a   1.000
_cell.length_b   1.000
_cell.length_c   1.000
_cell.angle_alpha   90.00
_cell.angle_beta   90.00
_cell.angle_gamma   90.00
#
_symmetry.space_group_name_H-M   'P 1'
#
loop_
_entity.id
_entity.type
_entity.pdbx_description
1 polymer ?
#
loop_
_entity_poly.entity_id
_entity_poly.type
_entity_poly.pdbx_seq_one_letter_code
_entity_poly.pdbx_strand_id
1 'polypeptide(L)'
;METSKHRTQISLEDWQYEALLEMSKKTKKSLSGIIRDLIAEKLSRQAVRAEKDSLWGIIGLGAGDGSPVAREHDKFLYAKRKKK
;
A
#
# COMPACT_ATOMS: atom_id res chain seq x y z
N MET A 1 -17.26 2.49 -16.16
CA MET A 1 -15.84 2.84 -16.17
C MET A 1 -15.07 1.62 -16.64
N GLU A 2 -14.50 1.67 -17.83
CA GLU A 2 -13.72 0.56 -18.39
C GLU A 2 -12.42 0.44 -17.57
N THR A 3 -12.24 -0.67 -16.86
CA THR A 3 -11.04 -0.90 -16.06
C THR A 3 -10.00 -1.53 -16.96
N SER A 4 -8.96 -0.75 -17.32
CA SER A 4 -7.81 -1.26 -18.07
C SER A 4 -7.20 -2.45 -17.33
N LYS A 5 -7.24 -3.64 -17.94
CA LYS A 5 -6.61 -4.84 -17.38
C LYS A 5 -5.22 -4.98 -17.96
N HIS A 6 -4.22 -4.97 -17.08
CA HIS A 6 -2.84 -5.28 -17.46
C HIS A 6 -2.62 -6.80 -17.48
N ARG A 7 -1.93 -7.30 -18.51
CA ARG A 7 -1.55 -8.71 -18.60
C ARG A 7 -0.32 -8.95 -17.73
N THR A 8 -0.47 -9.84 -16.76
CA THR A 8 0.63 -10.27 -15.88
C THR A 8 0.76 -11.78 -15.97
N GLN A 9 1.98 -12.27 -16.22
CA GLN A 9 2.31 -13.69 -16.16
C GLN A 9 2.99 -13.97 -14.82
N ILE A 10 2.48 -14.96 -14.09
CA ILE A 10 3.02 -15.38 -12.79
C ILE A 10 3.24 -16.88 -12.81
N SER A 11 4.37 -17.32 -12.23
CA SER A 11 4.61 -18.73 -11.94
C SER A 11 4.20 -18.98 -10.49
N LEU A 12 3.49 -20.08 -10.25
CA LEU A 12 3.04 -20.50 -8.94
C LEU A 12 3.74 -21.82 -8.59
N GLU A 13 3.97 -22.03 -7.30
CA GLU A 13 4.36 -23.34 -6.80
C GLU A 13 3.17 -24.32 -6.89
N ASP A 14 3.46 -25.62 -7.01
CA ASP A 14 2.44 -26.64 -7.21
C ASP A 14 1.35 -26.61 -6.13
N TRP A 15 1.75 -26.45 -4.86
CA TRP A 15 0.80 -26.37 -3.74
C TRP A 15 -0.13 -25.15 -3.82
N GLN A 16 0.36 -24.03 -4.38
CA GLN A 16 -0.45 -22.81 -4.56
C GLN A 16 -1.48 -23.02 -5.66
N TYR A 17 -1.07 -23.69 -6.74
CA TYR A 17 -1.96 -24.03 -7.84
C TYR A 17 -3.07 -25.00 -7.41
N GLU A 18 -2.72 -26.06 -6.68
CA GLU A 18 -3.68 -27.03 -6.15
C GLU A 18 -4.69 -26.38 -5.19
N ALA A 19 -4.21 -25.51 -4.29
CA ALA A 19 -5.10 -24.76 -3.39
C ALA A 19 -6.08 -23.86 -4.16
N LEU A 20 -5.62 -23.19 -5.23
CA LEU A 20 -6.49 -22.38 -6.09
C LEU A 20 -7.51 -23.25 -6.85
N LEU A 21 -7.12 -24.44 -7.30
CA LEU A 21 -8.02 -25.38 -7.97
C LEU A 21 -9.12 -25.87 -7.03
N GLU A 22 -8.80 -26.23 -5.79
CA GLU A 22 -9.81 -26.59 -4.80
C GLU A 22 -10.79 -25.45 -4.54
N MET A 23 -10.30 -24.23 -4.36
CA MET A 23 -11.15 -23.05 -4.17
C MET A 23 -12.02 -22.78 -5.39
N SER A 24 -11.51 -22.99 -6.60
CA SER A 24 -12.28 -22.87 -7.84
C SER A 24 -13.46 -23.84 -7.87
N LYS A 25 -13.23 -25.10 -7.50
CA LYS A 25 -14.30 -26.11 -7.39
C LYS A 25 -15.35 -25.73 -6.36
N LYS A 26 -14.93 -25.24 -5.19
CA LYS A 26 -15.83 -24.85 -4.08
C LYS A 26 -16.66 -23.60 -4.40
N THR A 27 -16.05 -22.60 -5.04
CA THR A 27 -16.68 -21.28 -5.27
C THR A 27 -17.30 -21.12 -6.66
N LYS A 28 -17.08 -22.08 -7.56
CA LYS A 28 -17.47 -22.02 -8.99
C LYS A 28 -16.93 -20.77 -9.73
N LYS A 29 -15.83 -20.20 -9.25
CA LYS A 29 -15.13 -19.07 -9.88
C LYS A 29 -13.91 -19.56 -10.66
N SER A 30 -13.53 -18.83 -11.71
CA SER A 30 -12.26 -19.07 -12.41
C SER A 30 -11.06 -18.74 -11.53
N LEU A 31 -9.91 -19.38 -11.76
CA LEU A 31 -8.67 -19.11 -11.03
C LEU A 31 -8.30 -17.62 -11.09
N SER A 32 -8.40 -16.99 -12.26
CA SER A 32 -8.14 -15.56 -12.41
C SER A 32 -9.12 -14.69 -11.63
N GLY A 33 -10.38 -15.13 -11.47
CA GLY A 33 -11.35 -14.46 -10.61
C GLY A 33 -10.93 -14.53 -9.15
N ILE A 34 -10.57 -15.72 -8.67
CA ILE A 34 -10.11 -15.94 -7.29
C ILE A 34 -8.84 -15.14 -6.99
N ILE A 35 -7.86 -15.15 -7.89
CA ILE A 35 -6.61 -14.38 -7.74
C ILE A 35 -6.93 -12.88 -7.65
N ARG A 36 -7.83 -12.35 -8.50
CA ARG A 36 -8.24 -10.94 -8.42
C ARG A 36 -8.94 -10.63 -7.10
N ASP A 37 -9.82 -11.50 -6.62
CA ASP A 37 -10.53 -11.30 -5.35
C ASP A 37 -9.56 -11.28 -4.16
N LEU A 38 -8.60 -12.20 -4.12
CA LEU A 38 -7.56 -12.24 -3.08
C LEU A 38 -6.67 -11.00 -3.09
N ILE A 39 -6.26 -10.54 -4.29
CA ILE A 39 -5.49 -9.31 -4.46
C ILE A 39 -6.31 -8.11 -3.98
N ALA A 40 -7.57 -8.01 -4.41
CA ALA A 40 -8.46 -6.92 -4.03
C ALA A 40 -8.70 -6.88 -2.52
N GLU A 41 -8.94 -8.03 -1.88
CA GLU A 41 -9.13 -8.12 -0.44
C GLU A 41 -7.88 -7.67 0.33
N LYS A 42 -6.70 -8.17 -0.07
CA LYS A 42 -5.44 -7.82 0.59
C LYS A 42 -5.13 -6.33 0.48
N LEU A 43 -5.27 -5.76 -0.71
CA LEU A 43 -4.96 -4.36 -0.97
C LEU A 43 -6.01 -3.42 -0.39
N SER A 44 -7.29 -3.79 -0.42
CA SER A 44 -8.35 -3.00 0.23
C SER A 44 -8.16 -2.94 1.73
N ARG A 45 -7.75 -4.05 2.37
CA ARG A 45 -7.40 -4.04 3.81
C ARG A 45 -6.20 -3.15 4.13
N GLN A 46 -5.23 -3.02 3.23
CA GLN A 46 -4.11 -2.08 3.39
C GLN A 46 -4.56 -0.62 3.23
N ALA A 47 -5.39 -0.32 2.23
CA ALA A 47 -5.95 1.01 2.04
C ALA A 47 -6.78 1.46 3.26
N VAL A 48 -7.67 0.59 3.76
CA VAL A 48 -8.48 0.85 4.96
C VAL A 48 -7.61 1.02 6.21
N ARG A 49 -6.46 0.35 6.32
CA ARG A 49 -5.53 0.57 7.45
C ARG A 49 -4.87 1.95 7.40
N ALA A 50 -4.50 2.43 6.22
CA ALA A 50 -3.96 3.79 6.07
C ALA A 50 -5.04 4.85 6.35
N GLU A 51 -6.29 4.59 5.93
CA GLU A 51 -7.42 5.49 6.20
C GLU A 51 -7.85 5.53 7.67
N LYS A 52 -7.66 4.43 8.41
CA LYS A 52 -8.01 4.31 9.84
C LYS A 52 -6.87 4.69 10.79
N ASP A 53 -5.69 5.04 10.29
CA ASP A 53 -4.60 5.50 11.14
C ASP A 53 -4.87 6.96 11.54
N SER A 54 -5.16 7.18 12.83
CA SER A 54 -5.40 8.52 13.38
C SER A 54 -4.20 9.45 13.24
N LEU A 55 -3.00 8.90 13.05
CA LEU A 55 -1.77 9.64 12.82
C LEU A 55 -1.60 10.03 11.34
N TRP A 56 -2.35 9.43 10.41
CA TRP A 56 -2.24 9.74 8.98
C TRP A 56 -2.67 11.18 8.68
N GLY A 57 -3.67 11.70 9.40
CA GLY A 57 -4.09 13.10 9.33
C GLY A 57 -3.08 14.11 9.89
N ILE A 58 -2.00 13.65 10.52
CA ILE A 58 -0.91 14.49 11.03
C ILE A 58 0.13 14.76 9.92
N ILE A 59 0.24 13.86 8.94
CA ILE A 59 1.19 14.00 7.83
C ILE A 59 0.75 15.19 6.97
N GLY A 60 1.60 16.21 6.87
CA GLY A 60 1.33 17.43 6.08
C GLY A 60 0.74 18.61 6.87
N LEU A 61 0.60 18.52 8.20
CA LEU A 61 0.21 19.68 9.03
C LEU A 61 1.25 20.80 9.07
N GLY A 62 2.53 20.48 8.84
CA GLY A 62 3.61 21.46 8.80
C GLY A 62 3.75 22.06 7.41
N ALA A 63 3.72 23.40 7.31
CA ALA A 63 4.12 24.11 6.11
C ALA A 63 5.65 24.21 6.04
N GLY A 64 6.23 23.85 4.89
CA GLY A 64 7.66 23.94 4.63
C GLY A 64 7.93 24.13 3.14
N ASP A 65 9.16 24.52 2.81
CA ASP A 65 9.61 24.76 1.44
C ASP A 65 10.01 23.47 0.68
N GLY A 66 9.78 22.30 1.29
CA GLY A 66 10.16 21.00 0.73
C GLY A 66 11.64 20.66 0.90
N SER A 67 12.43 21.50 1.60
CA SER A 67 13.81 21.15 1.95
C SER A 67 13.85 19.94 2.90
N PRO A 68 14.91 19.11 2.86
CA PRO A 68 15.02 17.90 3.67
C PRO A 68 15.39 18.22 5.13
N VAL A 69 14.60 19.09 5.78
CA VAL A 69 14.79 19.57 7.16
C VAL A 69 14.97 18.41 8.15
N ALA A 70 14.32 17.27 7.91
CA ALA A 70 14.46 16.07 8.73
C ALA A 70 15.89 15.51 8.75
N ARG A 71 16.65 15.62 7.66
CA ARG A 71 18.06 15.17 7.60
C ARG A 71 19.00 16.19 8.25
N GLU A 72 18.69 17.47 8.14
CA GLU A 72 19.48 18.57 8.69
C GLU A 72 18.95 19.05 10.05
N HIS A 73 18.18 18.22 10.77
CA HIS A 73 17.41 18.66 11.95
C HIS A 73 18.28 19.38 12.99
N ASP A 74 19.54 18.97 13.16
CA ASP A 74 20.48 19.60 14.09
C ASP A 74 20.70 21.09 13.81
N LYS A 75 20.77 21.46 12.53
CA LYS A 75 20.96 22.85 12.10
C LYS A 75 19.72 23.70 12.36
N PHE A 76 18.54 23.11 12.35
CA PHE A 76 17.29 23.85 12.57
C PHE A 76 16.88 23.89 14.05
N LEU A 77 17.14 22.82 14.80
CA LEU A 77 16.76 22.70 16.21
C LEU A 77 17.85 23.20 17.17
N TYR A 78 19.12 23.03 16.83
CA TYR A 78 20.24 23.34 17.72
C TYR A 78 21.13 24.50 17.25
N ALA A 79 20.85 25.14 16.11
CA ALA A 79 21.53 26.38 15.78
C ALA A 79 21.15 27.46 16.79
N LYS A 80 22.12 27.92 17.58
CA LYS A 80 21.98 29.10 18.44
C LYS A 80 21.44 30.26 17.59
N ARG A 81 20.20 30.69 17.87
CA ARG A 81 19.66 31.96 17.40
C ARG A 81 20.65 33.07 17.80
N LYS A 82 21.39 33.62 16.85
CA LYS A 82 22.03 34.93 17.04
C LYS A 82 20.89 35.93 17.19
N LYS A 83 20.59 36.33 18.42
CA LYS A 83 19.76 37.51 18.68
C LYS A 83 20.46 38.69 17.99
N LYS A 84 19.71 39.38 17.13
CA LYS A 84 20.10 40.69 16.59
C LYS A 84 19.55 41.76 17.51
#